data_AF-A0A836U9U3-F1
#
_entry.id   AF-A0A836U9U3-F1
#
_cell.length_a   1.000
_cell.length_b   1.000
_cell.length_c   1.000
_cell.angle_alpha   90.00
_cell.angle_beta   90.00
_cell.angle_gamma   90.00
#
_symmetry.space_group_name_H-M   'P 1'
#
loop_
_entity.id
_entity.type
_entity.pdbx_description
1 polymer ?
#
loop_
_entity_poly.entity_id
_entity_poly.type
_entity_poly.pdbx_seq_one_letter_code
_entity_poly.pdbx_strand_id
1 'polypeptide(L)'
;MGVITGAGDRAFSAGSDLKWRASQTDEDIREHSRAGVQEAEAVGFQRGSDCWKPLVAMINGYAVGGGLEVALGCDLLIAAETAKLGLPEARRGLLADAGGIHRLTRRIPWHAALGMLLTGRLVDAAEAQTFGLLQ
;
A
#
# COMPACT_ATOMS: atom_id res chain seq x y z
N MET A 1 -15.58 13.49 6.57
CA MET A 1 -14.28 13.34 5.88
C MET A 1 -13.22 13.05 6.92
N GLY A 2 -12.21 12.25 6.61
CA GLY A 2 -11.06 11.99 7.46
C GLY A 2 -9.75 12.08 6.68
N VAL A 3 -8.65 12.28 7.41
CA VAL A 3 -7.30 12.38 6.84
C VAL A 3 -6.41 11.36 7.55
N ILE A 4 -5.61 10.63 6.77
CA ILE A 4 -4.64 9.66 7.27
C ILE A 4 -3.25 10.14 6.85
N THR A 5 -2.32 10.19 7.78
CA THR A 5 -0.91 10.54 7.52
C THR A 5 0.01 9.78 8.46
N GLY A 6 1.29 9.63 8.10
CA GLY A 6 2.29 9.03 8.96
C GLY A 6 2.80 10.03 9.99
N ALA A 7 3.16 9.53 11.18
CA ALA A 7 3.84 10.37 12.17
C ALA A 7 5.28 10.67 11.73
N GLY A 8 5.75 11.89 12.01
CA GLY A 8 7.10 12.35 11.64
C GLY A 8 7.19 12.80 10.19
N ASP A 9 8.41 12.81 9.65
CA ASP A 9 8.76 13.37 8.34
C ASP A 9 9.31 12.32 7.35
N ARG A 10 9.65 11.12 7.83
CA ARG A 10 10.35 10.12 7.02
C ARG A 10 9.42 9.25 6.19
N ALA A 11 8.32 8.76 6.77
CA ALA A 11 7.47 7.78 6.13
C ALA A 11 6.00 8.01 6.46
N PHE A 12 5.16 7.78 5.45
CA PHE A 12 3.74 7.53 5.67
C PHE A 12 3.56 6.17 6.34
N SER A 13 4.10 5.14 5.70
CA SER A 13 4.22 3.78 6.24
C SER A 13 5.17 2.96 5.39
N ALA A 14 6.07 2.22 6.05
CA ALA A 14 7.03 1.34 5.40
C ALA A 14 6.45 -0.06 5.08
N GLY A 15 5.18 -0.30 5.44
CA GLY A 15 4.51 -1.60 5.28
C GLY A 15 4.77 -2.56 6.44
N SER A 16 4.51 -3.84 6.20
CA SER A 16 4.59 -4.90 7.21
C SER A 16 5.99 -5.07 7.80
N ASP A 17 6.06 -5.44 9.08
CA ASP A 17 7.33 -5.68 9.76
C ASP A 17 8.02 -6.95 9.24
N LEU A 18 9.07 -6.74 8.44
CA LEU A 18 9.85 -7.84 7.86
C LEU A 18 10.70 -8.58 8.91
N LYS A 19 11.07 -7.94 10.03
CA LYS A 19 11.79 -8.63 11.11
C LYS A 19 10.87 -9.59 11.82
N TRP A 20 9.64 -9.14 12.11
CA TRP A 20 8.61 -10.02 12.66
C TRP A 20 8.33 -11.18 11.69
N ARG A 21 8.16 -10.89 10.40
CA ARG A 21 7.89 -11.94 9.40
C ARG A 21 9.02 -12.96 9.31
N ALA A 22 10.28 -12.52 9.40
CA ALA A 22 11.45 -13.39 9.38
C ALA A 22 11.63 -14.21 10.67
N SER A 23 10.99 -13.82 11.78
CA SER A 23 11.03 -14.57 13.04
C SER A 23 9.89 -15.59 13.20
N GLN A 24 8.97 -15.67 12.22
CA GLN A 24 7.85 -16.62 12.24
C GLN A 24 8.21 -17.92 11.52
N THR A 25 7.57 -19.03 11.89
CA THR A 25 7.59 -20.25 11.09
C THR A 25 6.61 -20.16 9.92
N ASP A 26 6.76 -21.05 8.94
CA ASP A 26 5.82 -21.17 7.83
C ASP A 26 4.38 -21.48 8.30
N GLU A 27 4.24 -22.20 9.42
CA GLU A 27 2.94 -22.52 10.01
C GLU A 27 2.31 -21.28 10.65
N ASP A 28 3.07 -20.52 11.44
CA ASP A 28 2.61 -19.26 12.04
C ASP A 28 2.15 -18.26 10.96
N ILE A 29 2.90 -18.14 9.86
CA ILE A 29 2.54 -17.29 8.72
C ILE A 29 1.21 -17.75 8.11
N ARG A 30 1.04 -19.07 7.91
CA ARG A 30 -0.18 -19.62 7.31
C ARG A 30 -1.39 -19.43 8.22
N GLU A 31 -1.23 -19.64 9.52
CA GLU A 31 -2.30 -19.40 10.49
C GLU A 31 -2.68 -17.93 10.54
N HIS A 32 -1.70 -17.04 10.62
CA HIS A 32 -1.92 -15.60 10.59
C HIS A 32 -2.66 -15.15 9.32
N SER A 33 -2.24 -15.63 8.14
CA SER A 33 -2.94 -15.33 6.89
C SER A 33 -4.36 -15.89 6.86
N ARG A 34 -4.60 -17.10 7.39
CA ARG A 34 -5.95 -17.69 7.47
C ARG A 34 -6.87 -16.89 8.38
N ALA A 35 -6.38 -16.49 9.55
CA ALA A 35 -7.12 -15.66 10.49
C ALA A 35 -7.49 -14.32 9.85
N GLY A 36 -6.52 -13.64 9.21
CA GLY A 36 -6.78 -12.37 8.53
C GLY A 36 -7.83 -12.48 7.41
N VAL A 37 -7.89 -13.59 6.68
CA VAL A 37 -8.93 -13.80 5.66
C VAL A 37 -10.30 -14.00 6.30
N GLN A 38 -10.38 -14.76 7.41
CA GLN A 38 -11.64 -15.00 8.13
C GLN A 38 -12.19 -13.73 8.79
N GLU A 39 -11.30 -12.87 9.28
CA GLU A 39 -11.65 -11.61 9.96
C GLU A 39 -11.78 -10.43 8.98
N ALA A 40 -11.63 -10.68 7.67
CA ALA A 40 -11.59 -9.65 6.61
C ALA A 40 -10.47 -8.60 6.75
N GLU A 41 -9.53 -8.78 7.68
CA GLU A 41 -8.36 -7.93 7.86
C GLU A 41 -7.32 -8.12 6.74
N ALA A 42 -7.32 -9.27 6.06
CA ALA A 42 -6.34 -9.62 5.03
C ALA A 42 -6.33 -8.68 3.83
N VAL A 43 -7.45 -8.01 3.53
CA VAL A 43 -7.52 -7.03 2.43
C VAL A 43 -7.10 -5.61 2.87
N GLY A 44 -6.76 -5.44 4.15
CA GLY A 44 -6.52 -4.15 4.78
C GLY A 44 -7.75 -3.25 4.74
N PHE A 45 -7.56 -1.99 5.12
CA PHE A 45 -8.62 -0.97 5.15
C PHE A 45 -9.43 -0.92 3.83
N GLN A 46 -10.74 -1.13 3.91
CA GLN A 46 -11.70 -1.04 2.81
C GLN A 46 -12.65 0.14 2.99
N ARG A 47 -12.50 1.17 2.16
CA ARG A 47 -13.55 2.17 1.98
C ARG A 47 -14.85 1.49 1.51
N GLY A 48 -15.97 1.86 2.13
CA GLY A 48 -17.29 1.30 1.81
C GLY A 48 -17.66 0.06 2.63
N SER A 49 -16.70 -0.57 3.30
CA SER A 49 -16.97 -1.59 4.32
C SER A 49 -16.68 -1.03 5.72
N ASP A 50 -15.47 -0.49 5.91
CA ASP A 50 -14.98 -0.06 7.23
C ASP A 50 -15.27 1.42 7.51
N CYS A 51 -15.35 2.23 6.46
CA CYS A 51 -15.66 3.65 6.57
C CYS A 51 -16.44 4.13 5.34
N TRP A 52 -17.54 4.82 5.61
CA TRP A 52 -18.42 5.43 4.60
C TRP A 52 -18.12 6.93 4.38
N LYS A 53 -17.28 7.54 5.21
CA LYS A 53 -16.88 8.93 5.05
C LYS A 53 -15.71 9.01 4.05
N PRO A 54 -15.63 10.06 3.21
CA PRO A 54 -14.48 10.26 2.34
C PRO A 54 -13.16 10.33 3.12
N LEU A 55 -12.11 9.69 2.60
CA LEU A 55 -10.78 9.65 3.21
C LEU A 55 -9.69 10.13 2.27
N VAL A 56 -8.77 10.93 2.82
CA VAL A 56 -7.60 11.45 2.11
C VAL A 56 -6.34 10.88 2.75
N ALA A 57 -5.48 10.23 1.95
CA ALA A 57 -4.13 9.86 2.37
C ALA A 57 -3.18 11.02 2.09
N MET A 58 -2.64 11.64 3.14
CA MET A 58 -1.56 12.62 3.06
C MET A 58 -0.22 11.91 3.26
N ILE A 59 0.45 11.62 2.15
CA ILE A 59 1.70 10.87 2.07
C ILE A 59 2.87 11.83 2.29
N ASN A 60 3.37 11.88 3.52
CA ASN A 60 4.47 12.75 3.95
C ASN A 60 5.88 12.20 3.62
N GLY A 61 5.99 10.97 3.12
CA GLY A 61 7.28 10.34 2.84
C GLY A 61 7.13 8.99 2.14
N TYR A 62 7.91 7.98 2.56
CA TYR A 62 7.80 6.63 2.02
C TYR A 62 6.40 6.01 2.30
N ALA A 63 5.74 5.54 1.24
CA ALA A 63 4.54 4.70 1.29
C ALA A 63 4.83 3.40 0.54
N VAL A 64 5.17 2.34 1.28
CA VAL A 64 5.76 1.11 0.71
C VAL A 64 4.99 -0.11 1.15
N GLY A 65 4.75 -1.02 0.20
CA GLY A 65 4.03 -2.28 0.42
C GLY A 65 2.67 -2.05 1.06
N GLY A 66 2.40 -2.73 2.18
CA GLY A 66 1.19 -2.50 3.00
C GLY A 66 0.89 -1.02 3.29
N GLY A 67 1.91 -0.16 3.41
CA GLY A 67 1.71 1.28 3.56
C GLY A 67 1.08 1.94 2.33
N LEU A 68 1.51 1.57 1.13
CA LEU A 68 0.86 1.99 -0.11
C LEU A 68 -0.53 1.36 -0.26
N GLU A 69 -0.72 0.12 0.19
CA GLU A 69 -2.03 -0.55 0.14
C GLU A 69 -3.08 0.17 1.00
N VAL A 70 -2.70 0.66 2.19
CA VAL A 70 -3.55 1.53 3.00
C VAL A 70 -3.88 2.82 2.26
N ALA A 71 -2.89 3.47 1.64
CA ALA A 71 -3.13 4.69 0.87
C ALA A 71 -4.06 4.45 -0.33
N LEU A 72 -3.87 3.34 -1.06
CA LEU A 72 -4.75 2.89 -2.15
C LEU A 72 -6.17 2.55 -1.71
N GLY A 73 -6.40 2.33 -0.41
CA GLY A 73 -7.73 2.20 0.19
C GLY A 73 -8.47 3.52 0.35
N CYS A 74 -7.80 4.68 0.28
CA CYS A 74 -8.38 6.01 0.44
C CYS A 74 -8.97 6.58 -0.86
N ASP A 75 -9.89 7.53 -0.78
CA ASP A 75 -10.48 8.20 -1.95
C ASP A 75 -9.46 9.02 -2.73
N LEU A 76 -8.68 9.83 -2.01
CA LEU A 76 -7.70 10.76 -2.59
C LEU A 76 -6.33 10.52 -1.99
N LEU A 77 -5.29 10.61 -2.82
CA LEU A 77 -3.90 10.54 -2.39
C LEU A 77 -3.24 11.88 -2.73
N ILE A 78 -2.68 12.52 -1.72
CA ILE A 78 -1.87 13.74 -1.83
C ILE A 78 -0.50 13.38 -1.28
N ALA A 79 0.58 13.68 -2.00
CA ALA A 79 1.93 13.34 -1.55
C ALA A 79 2.85 14.55 -1.51
N ALA A 80 3.77 14.55 -0.55
CA ALA A 80 4.91 15.45 -0.56
C ALA A 80 5.79 15.17 -1.79
N GLU A 81 6.46 16.19 -2.32
CA GLU A 81 7.35 16.05 -3.49
C GLU A 81 8.46 15.01 -3.27
N THR A 82 8.91 14.86 -2.02
CA THR A 82 9.95 13.91 -1.61
C THR A 82 9.43 12.49 -1.40
N ALA A 83 8.12 12.25 -1.50
CA ALA A 83 7.53 10.95 -1.26
C ALA A 83 7.99 9.91 -2.29
N LYS A 84 8.09 8.67 -1.83
CA LYS A 84 8.39 7.50 -2.66
C LYS A 84 7.33 6.44 -2.41
N LEU A 85 6.74 5.93 -3.49
CA LEU A 85 5.62 5.00 -3.44
C LEU A 85 6.00 3.70 -4.15
N GLY A 86 5.60 2.54 -3.62
CA GLY A 86 5.70 1.30 -4.40
C GLY A 86 5.33 0.04 -3.64
N LEU A 87 5.22 -1.05 -4.41
CA LEU A 87 4.88 -2.39 -3.93
C LEU A 87 6.09 -3.33 -4.22
N PRO A 88 7.11 -3.37 -3.35
CA PRO A 88 8.35 -4.11 -3.57
C PRO A 88 8.25 -5.61 -3.24
N GLU A 89 7.06 -6.14 -2.96
CA GLU A 89 6.81 -7.52 -2.54
C GLU A 89 7.43 -8.55 -3.49
N ALA A 90 7.35 -8.32 -4.81
CA ALA A 90 7.91 -9.21 -5.82
C ALA A 90 9.42 -9.45 -5.64
N ARG A 91 10.16 -8.45 -5.12
CA ARG A 91 11.62 -8.58 -4.85
C ARG A 91 11.94 -9.57 -3.74
N ARG A 92 10.93 -9.97 -2.96
CA ARG A 92 11.05 -10.89 -1.84
C ARG A 92 10.25 -12.18 -2.05
N GLY A 93 9.78 -12.43 -3.26
CA GLY A 93 8.91 -13.58 -3.56
C GLY A 93 7.55 -13.49 -2.86
N LEU A 94 7.09 -12.27 -2.55
CA LEU A 94 5.82 -11.99 -1.90
C LEU A 94 4.84 -11.33 -2.88
N LEU A 95 3.59 -11.22 -2.45
CA LEU A 95 2.50 -10.57 -3.18
C LEU A 95 1.97 -9.39 -2.35
N ALA A 96 1.61 -8.28 -3.01
CA ALA A 96 0.84 -7.20 -2.38
C ALA A 96 -0.64 -7.62 -2.31
N ASP A 97 -0.94 -8.46 -1.33
CA ASP A 97 -2.19 -9.20 -1.16
C ASP A 97 -3.25 -8.46 -0.33
N ALA A 98 -2.91 -7.34 0.32
CA ALA A 98 -3.87 -6.43 0.96
C ALA A 98 -4.56 -5.49 -0.06
N GLY A 99 -4.82 -6.01 -1.26
CA GLY A 99 -5.52 -5.32 -2.34
C GLY A 99 -4.65 -4.39 -3.19
N GLY A 100 -3.33 -4.30 -2.96
CA GLY A 100 -2.41 -3.46 -3.71
C GLY A 100 -2.45 -3.72 -5.21
N ILE A 101 -2.39 -4.99 -5.62
CA ILE A 101 -2.46 -5.38 -7.04
C ILE A 101 -3.78 -4.93 -7.67
N HIS A 102 -4.89 -5.17 -6.99
CA HIS A 102 -6.22 -4.89 -7.53
C HIS A 102 -6.50 -3.39 -7.61
N ARG A 103 -6.05 -2.61 -6.63
CA ARG A 103 -6.31 -1.18 -6.57
C ARG A 103 -5.38 -0.40 -7.46
N LEU A 104 -4.08 -0.73 -7.48
CA LEU A 104 -3.11 -0.02 -8.30
C LEU A 104 -3.45 -0.17 -9.79
N THR A 105 -3.71 -1.39 -10.26
CA THR A 105 -4.04 -1.65 -11.67
C THR A 105 -5.33 -0.99 -12.15
N ARG A 106 -6.23 -0.60 -11.23
CA ARG A 106 -7.46 0.15 -11.54
C ARG A 106 -7.29 1.67 -11.45
N ARG A 107 -6.24 2.15 -10.80
CA ARG A 107 -6.00 3.59 -10.56
C ARG A 107 -5.03 4.22 -11.55
N ILE A 108 -4.10 3.44 -12.12
CA ILE A 108 -3.09 3.94 -13.04
C ILE A 108 -3.04 3.12 -14.33
N PRO A 109 -2.39 3.61 -15.40
CA PRO A 109 -2.22 2.85 -16.64
C PRO A 109 -1.64 1.46 -16.39
N TRP A 110 -2.24 0.45 -17.03
CA TRP A 110 -1.95 -0.96 -16.81
C TRP A 110 -0.45 -1.30 -16.85
N HIS A 111 0.27 -0.82 -17.85
CA HIS A 111 1.71 -1.09 -17.98
C HIS A 111 2.57 -0.39 -16.92
N ALA A 112 2.14 0.79 -16.45
CA ALA A 112 2.80 1.46 -15.34
C ALA A 112 2.61 0.65 -14.04
N ALA A 113 1.38 0.20 -13.77
CA ALA A 113 1.09 -0.69 -12.63
C ALA A 113 1.90 -1.98 -12.68
N LEU A 114 1.93 -2.67 -13.82
CA LEU A 114 2.74 -3.89 -13.98
C LEU A 114 4.24 -3.61 -13.83
N GLY A 115 4.73 -2.49 -14.38
CA GLY A 115 6.11 -2.08 -14.19
C GLY A 115 6.47 -1.91 -12.73
N MET A 116 5.60 -1.31 -11.92
CA MET A 116 5.78 -1.20 -10.46
C MET A 116 5.70 -2.57 -9.78
N LEU A 117 4.65 -3.35 -10.04
CA LEU A 117 4.36 -4.62 -9.37
C LEU A 117 5.40 -5.69 -9.66
N LEU A 118 5.80 -5.87 -10.92
CA LEU A 118 6.70 -6.95 -11.34
C LEU A 118 8.17 -6.66 -11.01
N THR A 119 8.58 -5.39 -11.03
CA THR A 119 9.96 -5.00 -10.70
C THR A 119 10.16 -4.63 -9.23
N GLY A 120 9.06 -4.39 -8.51
CA GLY A 120 9.06 -3.85 -7.16
C GLY A 120 9.74 -2.48 -7.04
N ARG A 121 9.83 -1.70 -8.12
CA ARG A 121 10.46 -0.38 -8.10
C ARG A 121 9.59 0.62 -7.35
N LEU A 122 10.25 1.58 -6.71
CA LEU A 122 9.58 2.75 -6.17
C LEU A 122 9.47 3.82 -7.26
N VAL A 123 8.35 4.53 -7.26
CA VAL A 123 8.10 5.73 -8.05
C VAL A 123 8.20 6.95 -7.13
N ASP A 124 8.53 8.10 -7.68
CA ASP A 124 8.45 9.35 -6.95
C ASP A 124 7.09 10.04 -7.15
N ALA A 125 6.87 11.13 -6.41
CA ALA A 125 5.61 11.87 -6.44
C ALA A 125 5.30 12.43 -7.85
N ALA A 126 6.31 12.94 -8.57
CA ALA A 126 6.12 13.49 -9.91
C ALA A 126 5.70 12.41 -10.92
N GLU A 127 6.37 11.26 -10.89
CA GLU A 127 6.02 10.11 -11.73
C GLU A 127 4.63 9.56 -11.37
N ALA A 128 4.33 9.41 -10.07
CA ALA A 128 3.02 8.96 -9.61
C ALA A 128 1.88 9.92 -10.01
N GLN A 129 2.12 11.24 -9.99
CA GLN A 129 1.17 12.24 -10.48
C GLN A 129 0.97 12.11 -11.99
N THR A 130 2.04 11.88 -12.75
CA THR A 130 1.96 11.63 -14.21
C THR A 130 1.09 10.40 -14.54
N PHE A 131 1.11 9.38 -13.68
CA PHE A 131 0.25 8.20 -13.81
C PHE A 131 -1.22 8.45 -13.43
N GLY A 132 -1.55 9.62 -12.88
CA GLY A 132 -2.86 9.92 -12.32
C GLY A 132 -3.13 9.28 -10.96
N LEU A 133 -2.10 8.79 -10.26
CA LEU A 133 -2.26 8.19 -8.94
C LEU A 133 -2.48 9.22 -7.84
N LEU A 134 -1.87 10.40 -7.98
CA LEU A 134 -1.90 11.49 -7.04
C LEU A 134 -2.70 12.66 -7.60
N GLN A 135 -3.23 13.52 -6.71
CA GLN A 135 -3.73 14.86 -7.04
C GLN A 135 -2.66 15.89 -6.75
#